data_AF-A0A6L9Y7N8-F1
#
_entry.id   AF-A0A6L9Y7N8-F1
#
_cell.length_a   1.000
_cell.length_b   1.000
_cell.length_c   1.000
_cell.angle_alpha   90.00
_cell.angle_beta   90.00
_cell.angle_gamma   90.00
#
_symmetry.space_group_name_H-M   'P 1'
#
loop_
_entity.id
_entity.type
_entity.pdbx_description
1 polymer ?
#
loop_
_entity_poly.entity_id
_entity_poly.type
_entity_poly.pdbx_seq_one_letter_code
_entity_poly.pdbx_strand_id
1 'polypeptide(L)'
;MISSLKTALNEITVIEQHLILVENAQDYKIINKAYSMPKNRKAGLPYDEARQAFASHITRLSNMDKVRLSDNDKKIINARQEAIKVASDIYKEKQQKILGINVCSI
;
A
#
# COMPACT_ATOMS: atom_id res chain seq x y z
N MET A 1 -1.21 -4.93 -22.02
CA MET A 1 -2.26 -5.15 -21.00
C MET A 1 -1.94 -6.33 -20.09
N ILE A 2 -1.56 -7.50 -20.62
CA ILE A 2 -1.19 -8.71 -19.85
C ILE A 2 -0.04 -8.46 -18.85
N SER A 3 0.99 -7.72 -19.26
CA SER A 3 2.12 -7.36 -18.38
C SER A 3 1.68 -6.55 -17.17
N SER A 4 0.81 -5.55 -17.36
CA SER A 4 0.26 -4.73 -16.27
C SER A 4 -0.57 -5.57 -15.27
N LEU A 5 -1.33 -6.55 -15.77
CA LEU A 5 -2.09 -7.47 -14.92
C LEU A 5 -1.16 -8.40 -14.12
N LYS A 6 -0.13 -8.95 -14.76
CA LYS A 6 0.88 -9.79 -14.08
C LYS A 6 1.59 -9.02 -12.98
N THR A 7 1.99 -7.77 -13.24
CA THR A 7 2.57 -6.88 -12.23
C THR A 7 1.60 -6.62 -11.08
N ALA A 8 0.33 -6.31 -11.38
CA ALA A 8 -0.68 -6.09 -10.35
C ALA A 8 -0.91 -7.33 -9.46
N LEU A 9 -0.88 -8.53 -10.02
CA LEU A 9 -1.01 -9.76 -9.24
C LEU A 9 0.22 -9.99 -8.33
N ASN A 10 1.42 -9.73 -8.84
CA ASN A 10 2.64 -9.81 -8.04
C ASN A 10 2.63 -8.79 -6.88
N GLU A 11 2.17 -7.57 -7.14
CA GLU A 11 1.99 -6.52 -6.11
C GLU A 11 1.04 -6.98 -4.99
N ILE A 12 -0.04 -7.69 -5.31
CA ILE A 12 -0.94 -8.28 -4.30
C ILE A 12 -0.22 -9.34 -3.47
N THR A 13 0.54 -10.24 -4.10
CA THR A 13 1.34 -11.24 -3.36
C THR A 13 2.34 -10.60 -2.41
N VAL A 14 2.99 -9.51 -2.84
CA VAL A 14 3.90 -8.73 -1.99
C VAL A 14 3.16 -8.12 -0.79
N ILE A 15 1.97 -7.55 -1.01
CA ILE A 15 1.13 -7.02 0.07
C ILE A 15 0.79 -8.13 1.09
N GLU A 16 0.38 -9.30 0.62
CA GLU A 16 0.05 -10.45 1.50
C GLU A 16 1.24 -10.91 2.34
N GLN A 17 2.43 -10.99 1.74
CA GLN A 17 3.66 -11.33 2.46
C GLN A 17 4.00 -10.30 3.54
N HIS A 18 3.92 -9.02 3.20
CA HIS A 18 4.18 -7.93 4.13
C HIS A 18 3.15 -7.83 5.26
N LEU A 19 1.89 -8.20 5.00
CA LEU A 19 0.87 -8.33 6.05
C LEU A 19 1.27 -9.37 7.10
N ILE A 20 1.98 -10.43 6.72
CA ILE A 20 2.52 -11.41 7.69
C ILE A 20 3.72 -10.80 8.44
N LEU A 21 4.63 -10.12 7.73
CA LEU A 21 5.83 -9.53 8.33
C LEU A 21 5.52 -8.46 9.39
N VAL A 22 4.49 -7.64 9.16
CA VAL A 22 4.11 -6.55 10.08
C VAL A 22 3.46 -7.04 11.38
N GLU A 23 3.06 -8.31 11.45
CA GLU A 23 2.55 -8.93 12.69
C GLU A 23 3.67 -9.40 13.62
N ASN A 24 4.91 -9.53 13.11
CA ASN A 24 6.07 -9.93 13.89
C ASN A 24 6.98 -8.73 14.18
N ALA A 25 7.11 -8.38 15.46
CA ALA A 25 7.91 -7.22 15.87
C ALA A 25 9.41 -7.35 15.54
N GLN A 26 9.96 -8.57 15.53
CA GLN A 26 11.37 -8.77 15.22
C GLN A 26 11.62 -8.60 13.72
N ASP A 27 10.79 -9.21 12.88
CA ASP A 27 10.90 -9.12 11.43
C ASP A 27 10.69 -7.68 10.96
N TYR A 28 9.66 -7.03 11.51
CA TYR A 28 9.32 -5.67 11.09
C TYR A 28 10.33 -4.62 11.56
N LYS A 29 11.04 -4.85 12.68
CA LYS A 29 12.17 -4.00 13.08
C LYS A 29 13.30 -4.04 12.05
N ILE A 30 13.56 -5.18 11.42
CA ILE A 30 14.59 -5.32 10.37
C ILE A 30 14.19 -4.47 9.16
N ILE A 31 12.94 -4.58 8.71
CA ILE A 31 12.39 -3.75 7.62
C ILE A 31 12.51 -2.27 7.98
N ASN A 32 12.09 -1.87 9.18
CA ASN A 32 12.16 -0.48 9.59
C ASN A 32 13.60 0.10 9.56
N LYS A 33 14.60 -0.70 9.93
CA LYS A 33 16.02 -0.32 9.85
C LYS A 33 16.52 -0.21 8.41
N ALA A 34 16.10 -1.13 7.53
CA ALA A 34 16.47 -1.10 6.11
C ALA A 34 15.96 0.18 5.39
N TYR A 35 14.83 0.72 5.83
CA TYR A 35 14.22 1.95 5.30
C TYR A 35 14.49 3.17 6.21
N SER A 36 15.67 3.28 6.81
CA SER A 36 16.01 4.36 7.75
C SER A 36 16.21 5.74 7.10
N MET A 37 16.68 5.79 5.86
CA MET A 37 16.95 7.06 5.15
C MET A 37 15.65 7.84 4.88
N PRO A 38 15.63 9.19 5.01
CA PRO A 38 14.41 9.99 4.81
C PRO A 38 13.73 9.77 3.45
N LYS A 39 14.50 9.60 2.37
CA LYS A 39 13.98 9.32 1.02
C LYS A 39 13.19 7.99 0.91
N ASN A 40 13.42 7.07 1.84
CA ASN A 40 12.79 5.75 1.90
C ASN A 40 11.65 5.71 2.94
N ARG A 41 11.20 6.87 3.43
CA ARG A 41 10.14 6.98 4.43
C ARG A 41 9.04 7.91 3.97
N LYS A 42 7.82 7.66 4.45
CA LYS A 42 6.66 8.55 4.28
C LYS A 42 5.92 8.65 5.60
N ALA A 43 5.74 9.89 6.08
CA ALA A 43 5.14 10.19 7.39
C ALA A 43 5.82 9.43 8.55
N GLY A 44 7.16 9.40 8.55
CA GLY A 44 7.93 8.74 9.60
C GLY A 44 7.91 7.21 9.56
N LEU A 45 7.17 6.57 8.65
CA LEU A 45 7.10 5.11 8.49
C LEU A 45 7.92 4.63 7.28
N PRO A 46 8.40 3.38 7.28
CA PRO A 46 9.03 2.75 6.11
C PRO A 46 8.15 2.88 4.87
N TYR A 47 8.72 3.25 3.72
CA TYR A 47 8.06 3.15 2.42
C TYR A 47 8.46 1.84 1.74
N ASP A 48 8.10 0.74 2.40
CA ASP A 48 8.37 -0.64 2.02
C ASP A 48 7.59 -1.08 0.77
N GLU A 49 7.84 -2.31 0.31
CA GLU A 49 7.27 -2.81 -0.94
C GLU A 49 5.74 -2.88 -0.90
N ALA A 50 5.13 -3.22 0.23
CA ALA A 50 3.67 -3.16 0.37
C ALA A 50 3.11 -1.75 0.17
N ARG A 51 3.72 -0.71 0.77
CA ARG A 51 3.29 0.68 0.53
C ARG A 51 3.51 1.13 -0.91
N GLN A 52 4.57 0.65 -1.55
CA GLN A 52 4.82 0.91 -2.96
C GLN A 52 3.77 0.22 -3.85
N ALA A 53 3.42 -1.03 -3.54
CA ALA A 53 2.38 -1.79 -4.21
C ALA A 53 1.00 -1.12 -4.08
N PHE A 54 0.59 -0.72 -2.88
CA PHE A 54 -0.65 0.05 -2.69
C PHE A 54 -0.67 1.34 -3.53
N ALA A 55 0.43 2.11 -3.52
CA ALA A 55 0.53 3.34 -4.31
C ALA A 55 0.46 3.05 -5.83
N SER A 56 1.07 1.96 -6.29
CA SER A 56 1.02 1.50 -7.68
C SER A 56 -0.41 1.13 -8.08
N HIS A 57 -1.13 0.37 -7.24
CA HIS A 57 -2.54 0.04 -7.46
C HIS A 57 -3.44 1.27 -7.54
N ILE A 58 -3.30 2.23 -6.62
CA ILE A 58 -4.06 3.49 -6.66
C ILE A 58 -3.78 4.23 -7.96
N THR A 59 -2.51 4.37 -8.34
CA THR A 59 -2.11 5.06 -9.58
C THR A 59 -2.68 4.36 -10.82
N ARG A 60 -2.63 3.03 -10.86
CA ARG A 60 -3.18 2.22 -11.95
C ARG A 60 -4.68 2.45 -12.10
N LEU A 61 -5.44 2.44 -11.00
CA LEU A 61 -6.88 2.68 -10.99
C LEU A 61 -7.22 4.12 -11.41
N SER A 62 -6.50 5.12 -10.89
CA SER A 62 -6.69 6.53 -11.29
C SER A 62 -6.37 6.77 -12.77
N ASN A 63 -5.41 6.02 -13.34
CA ASN A 63 -5.14 6.11 -14.78
C ASN A 63 -6.23 5.44 -15.63
N MET A 64 -6.89 4.39 -15.12
CA MET A 64 -8.05 3.79 -15.77
C MET A 64 -9.25 4.75 -15.76
N ASP A 65 -9.47 5.48 -14.65
CA ASP A 65 -10.58 6.45 -14.52
C ASP A 65 -10.48 7.64 -15.49
N LYS A 66 -9.27 7.98 -15.95
CA LYS A 66 -9.04 9.04 -16.95
C LYS A 66 -9.48 8.66 -18.36
N VAL A 67 -9.71 7.38 -18.63
CA VAL A 67 -10.19 6.90 -19.94
C VAL A 67 -11.70 7.15 -20.04
N ARG A 68 -12.22 7.35 -21.26
CA ARG A 68 -13.66 7.46 -21.47
C ARG A 68 -14.35 6.14 -21.14
N LEU A 69 -14.90 6.07 -19.94
CA LEU A 69 -15.59 4.91 -19.37
C LEU A 69 -17.08 5.22 -19.16
N SER A 70 -17.90 4.18 -19.11
CA SER A 70 -19.30 4.31 -18.70
C SER A 70 -19.38 4.71 -17.22
N ASP A 71 -20.49 5.30 -16.81
CA ASP A 71 -20.69 5.68 -15.40
C ASP A 71 -20.67 4.47 -14.46
N ASN A 72 -21.08 3.29 -14.94
CA ASN A 72 -21.01 2.05 -14.18
C ASN A 72 -19.57 1.57 -13.99
N ASP A 73 -18.73 1.64 -15.03
CA ASP A 73 -17.31 1.28 -14.92
C ASP A 73 -16.57 2.22 -13.96
N LYS A 74 -16.89 3.52 -13.99
CA LYS A 74 -16.33 4.50 -13.05
C LYS A 74 -16.69 4.18 -11.61
N LYS A 75 -17.96 3.81 -11.34
CA LYS A 75 -18.38 3.37 -10.00
C LYS A 75 -17.56 2.18 -9.49
N ILE A 76 -17.30 1.20 -10.36
CA ILE A 76 -16.48 0.03 -10.01
C ILE A 76 -15.03 0.45 -9.71
N ILE A 77 -14.43 1.30 -10.55
CA ILE A 77 -13.05 1.78 -10.33
C ILE A 77 -12.95 2.56 -9.02
N ASN A 78 -13.91 3.45 -8.74
CA ASN A 78 -13.95 4.23 -7.51
C ASN A 78 -14.07 3.33 -6.28
N ALA A 79 -14.97 2.34 -6.30
CA ALA A 79 -15.11 1.38 -5.21
C ALA A 79 -13.80 0.60 -4.96
N ARG A 80 -13.09 0.21 -6.03
CA ARG A 80 -11.79 -0.46 -5.92
C ARG A 80 -10.71 0.47 -5.36
N GLN A 81 -10.71 1.73 -5.78
CA GLN A 81 -9.75 2.71 -5.29
C GLN A 81 -9.93 2.96 -3.79
N GLU A 82 -11.17 3.10 -3.33
CA GLU A 82 -11.49 3.24 -1.91
C GLU A 82 -11.07 1.99 -1.12
N ALA A 83 -11.34 0.79 -1.62
CA ALA A 83 -10.91 -0.45 -0.97
C ALA A 83 -9.38 -0.52 -0.79
N ILE A 84 -8.61 -0.14 -1.82
CA ILE A 84 -7.15 -0.12 -1.76
C ILE A 84 -6.63 0.97 -0.82
N LYS A 85 -7.27 2.15 -0.76
CA LYS A 85 -6.93 3.20 0.20
C LYS A 85 -7.12 2.71 1.64
N VAL A 86 -8.28 2.13 1.94
CA VAL A 86 -8.59 1.57 3.27
C VAL A 86 -7.58 0.49 3.66
N ALA A 87 -7.24 -0.43 2.74
CA ALA A 87 -6.22 -1.45 3.01
C ALA A 87 -4.83 -0.84 3.29
N SER A 88 -4.44 0.19 2.55
CA SER A 88 -3.19 0.94 2.77
C SER A 88 -3.18 1.65 4.12
N ASP A 89 -4.32 2.21 4.54
CA ASP A 89 -4.47 2.87 5.84
C ASP A 89 -4.33 1.88 6.99
N ILE A 90 -5.05 0.76 6.93
CA ILE A 90 -4.93 -0.33 7.91
C ILE A 90 -3.49 -0.87 7.97
N TYR A 91 -2.81 -1.00 6.83
CA TYR A 91 -1.42 -1.44 6.83
C TYR A 91 -0.52 -0.43 7.54
N LYS A 92 -0.66 0.88 7.28
CA LYS A 92 0.09 1.93 8.00
C LYS A 92 -0.16 1.89 9.51
N GLU A 93 -1.41 1.66 9.94
CA GLU A 93 -1.75 1.51 11.35
C GLU A 93 -1.05 0.29 11.97
N LYS A 94 -0.98 -0.84 11.25
CA LYS A 94 -0.19 -2.01 11.70
C LYS A 94 1.29 -1.66 11.83
N GLN A 95 1.87 -0.94 10.85
CA GLN A 95 3.26 -0.47 10.92
C GLN A 95 3.50 0.41 12.16
N GLN A 96 2.58 1.34 12.45
CA GLN A 96 2.67 2.22 13.62
C GLN A 96 2.61 1.41 14.92
N LYS A 97 1.61 0.52 15.04
CA LYS A 97 1.39 -0.31 16.21
C LYS A 97 2.61 -1.19 16.50
N ILE A 98 3.14 -1.89 15.49
CA ILE A 98 4.24 -2.83 15.69
C ILE A 98 5.57 -2.11 16.01
N LEU A 99 5.75 -0.88 15.51
CA LEU A 99 6.92 -0.05 15.82
C LEU A 99 6.77 0.75 17.12
N GLY A 100 5.61 0.70 17.78
CA GLY A 100 5.33 1.50 18.97
C GLY A 100 5.27 3.01 18.69
N ILE A 101 4.97 3.41 17.45
CA ILE A 101 4.86 4.81 17.05
C ILE A 101 3.40 5.23 17.24
N ASN A 102 3.10 5.89 18.36
CA ASN A 102 1.86 6.65 18.50
C ASN A 102 2.02 7.97 17.72
N VAL A 103 1.46 8.04 16.52
CA VAL A 103 1.27 9.35 15.89
C VAL A 103 -0.04 9.88 16.45
N CYS A 104 0.03 10.91 17.30
CA CYS A 104 -1.14 11.76 17.56
C CYS A 104 -1.71 12.15 16.21
N SER A 105 -2.92 11.68 15.92
CA SER A 105 -3.70 12.19 14.80
C SER A 105 -3.97 13.66 15.11
N ILE A 106 -3.46 14.55 14.26
CA ILE A 106 -3.89 15.95 14.21
C ILE A 106 -5.23 15.98 13.48
#